data_AF-A0A2D8XM88-F1
#
_entry.id   AF-A0A2D8XM88-F1
#
_cell.length_a   1.000
_cell.length_b   1.000
_cell.length_c   1.000
_cell.angle_alpha   90.00
_cell.angle_beta   90.00
_cell.angle_gamma   90.00
#
_symmetry.space_group_name_H-M   'P 1'
#
loop_
_entity.id
_entity.type
_entity.pdbx_description
1 polymer ?
#
loop_
_entity_poly.entity_id
_entity_poly.type
_entity_poly.pdbx_seq_one_letter_code
_entity_poly.pdbx_strand_id
1 'polypeptide(L)' 'MTVTTNEHGQQNVFAKEPIMEIMENTTPHNEKAEKLNGRLAMLGIIAALGAYATTGQLIPGLW' A
#
# COMPACT_ATOMS: atom_id res chain seq x y z
N MET A 1 15.80 25.47 13.50
CA MET A 1 16.39 26.12 14.69
C MET A 1 15.65 27.41 14.91
N THR A 2 15.17 27.68 16.13
CA THR A 2 14.52 28.96 16.47
C THR A 2 15.44 29.69 17.42
N VAL A 3 15.82 30.92 17.08
CA VAL A 3 16.65 31.78 17.94
C VAL A 3 15.76 32.89 18.51
N THR A 4 15.71 33.02 19.82
CA THR A 4 15.07 34.16 20.49
C THR A 4 16.12 34.93 21.28
N THR A 5 16.05 36.26 21.20
CA THR A 5 16.93 37.15 21.96
C THR A 5 16.16 37.65 23.18
N ASN A 6 16.69 37.38 24.37
CA ASN A 6 16.10 37.87 25.62
C ASN A 6 16.42 39.37 25.80
N GLU A 7 15.67 40.03 26.68
CA GLU A 7 15.81 41.47 27.02
C GLU A 7 17.21 41.88 27.54
N HIS A 8 18.06 40.91 27.88
CA HIS A 8 19.45 41.10 28.31
C HIS A 8 20.50 40.84 27.20
N GLY A 9 20.08 40.76 25.93
CA GLY A 9 20.98 40.60 24.77
C GLY A 9 21.58 39.21 24.59
N GLN A 10 21.10 38.21 25.34
CA GLN A 10 21.53 36.82 25.23
C GLN A 10 20.72 36.10 24.13
N GLN A 11 21.41 35.39 23.24
CA GLN A 11 20.80 34.55 22.21
C GLN A 11 20.65 33.12 22.73
N ASN A 12 19.40 32.66 22.85
CA ASN A 12 19.08 31.28 23.17
C ASN A 12 18.84 30.50 21.88
N VAL A 13 19.56 29.41 21.71
CA VAL A 13 19.42 28.52 20.55
C VAL A 13 18.60 27.31 20.99
N PHE A 14 17.38 27.18 20.45
CA PHE A 14 16.53 26.02 20.69
C PHE A 14 16.70 24.99 19.57
N ALA A 15 16.97 23.75 19.97
CA ALA A 15 17.00 22.62 19.05
C ALA A 15 15.62 22.44 18.41
N LYS A 16 15.58 22.38 17.08
CA LYS A 16 14.35 22.04 16.36
C LYS A 16 14.30 20.52 16.24
N GLU A 17 13.24 19.91 16.76
CA GLU A 17 13.06 18.47 16.66
C GLU A 17 13.08 18.02 15.19
N PRO A 18 13.76 16.91 14.86
CA PRO A 18 13.71 16.34 13.53
C PRO A 18 12.27 15.93 13.21
N ILE A 19 11.82 16.19 11.99
CA ILE A 19 10.55 15.64 11.52
C ILE A 19 10.66 14.11 11.51
N MET A 20 9.75 13.43 12.20
CA MET A 20 9.67 11.99 12.12
C MET A 20 9.06 11.64 10.76
N GLU A 21 9.90 11.29 9.79
CA GLU A 21 9.44 10.59 8.59
C GLU A 21 9.12 9.15 9.00
N ILE A 22 7.86 8.91 9.31
CA ILE A 22 7.32 7.55 9.30
C ILE A 22 7.53 7.02 7.89
N MET A 23 8.42 6.04 7.72
CA MET A 23 8.39 5.13 6.57
C MET A 23 7.05 4.42 6.65
N GLU A 24 6.04 5.08 6.10
CA GLU A 24 4.69 4.60 6.07
C GLU A 24 4.69 3.43 5.09
N ASN A 25 4.88 2.23 5.61
CA ASN A 25 4.39 1.05 4.91
C ASN A 25 2.86 1.14 5.00
N THR A 26 2.29 2.04 4.19
CA THR A 26 0.90 2.54 4.19
C THR A 26 -0.14 1.44 3.96
N THR A 27 0.31 0.20 3.82
CA THR A 27 -0.52 -1.00 3.76
C THR A 27 0.22 -2.13 4.47
N PRO A 28 -0.34 -2.70 5.56
CA PRO A 28 0.21 -3.90 6.16
C PRO A 28 0.32 -4.99 5.09
N HIS A 29 1.39 -5.80 5.14
CA HIS A 29 1.69 -6.81 4.11
C HIS A 29 0.49 -7.75 3.83
N ASN A 30 -0.35 -7.98 4.86
CA ASN A 30 -1.56 -8.76 4.76
C ASN A 30 -2.60 -8.16 3.80
N GLU A 31 -2.88 -6.86 3.86
CA GLU A 31 -3.86 -6.21 2.97
C GLU A 31 -3.41 -6.21 1.51
N LYS A 32 -2.09 -6.13 1.26
CA LYS A 32 -1.55 -6.27 -0.10
C LYS A 32 -1.76 -7.69 -0.62
N ALA A 33 -1.53 -8.71 0.22
CA ALA A 33 -1.72 -10.11 -0.14
C ALA A 33 -3.20 -10.42 -0.42
N GLU A 34 -4.13 -9.93 0.40
CA GLU A 34 -5.57 -10.10 0.19
C GLU A 34 -6.05 -9.44 -1.11
N LYS A 35 -5.60 -8.21 -1.41
CA LYS A 35 -5.92 -7.53 -2.67
C LYS A 35 -5.34 -8.28 -3.89
N LEU A 36 -4.14 -8.84 -3.78
CA LEU A 36 -3.53 -9.62 -4.85
C LEU A 36 -4.32 -10.91 -5.10
N ASN A 37 -4.63 -11.66 -4.05
CA ASN A 37 -5.41 -12.90 -4.12
C ASN A 37 -6.82 -12.64 -4.68
N GLY A 38 -7.47 -11.56 -4.25
CA GLY A 38 -8.78 -11.15 -4.76
C GLY A 38 -8.77 -10.86 -6.27
N ARG A 39 -7.73 -10.20 -6.79
CA ARG A 39 -7.58 -9.93 -8.23
C ARG A 39 -7.36 -11.20 -9.05
N LEU A 40 -6.52 -12.11 -8.56
CA LEU A 40 -6.28 -13.40 -9.23
C LEU A 40 -7.56 -14.26 -9.26
N ALA A 41 -8.36 -14.25 -8.19
CA ALA A 41 -9.65 -14.94 -8.15
C ALA A 41 -10.63 -14.37 -9.19
N MET A 42 -10.73 -13.04 -9.34
CA MET A 42 -11.57 -12.41 -10.37
C MET A 42 -11.15 -12.79 -11.79
N LEU A 43 -9.83 -12.84 -12.06
CA LEU A 43 -9.32 -13.31 -13.35
C LEU A 43 -9.66 -14.78 -13.60
N GLY A 44 -9.61 -15.63 -12.57
CA GLY A 44 -10.01 -17.04 -12.66
C GLY A 44 -11.47 -17.21 -13.08
N ILE A 45 -12.38 -16.39 -12.55
CA ILE A 45 -13.81 -16.42 -12.93
C ILE A 45 -13.99 -15.98 -14.39
N ILE A 46 -13.35 -14.89 -14.81
CA ILE A 46 -13.43 -14.40 -16.19
C ILE A 46 -12.84 -15.44 -17.17
N ALA A 47 -11.73 -16.07 -16.80
CA ALA A 47 -11.12 -17.13 -17.58
C ALA A 47 -12.03 -18.36 -17.69
N ALA A 48 -12.70 -18.77 -16.60
CA ALA A 48 -13.66 -19.88 -16.63
C ALA A 48 -14.88 -19.58 -17.51
N LEU A 49 -15.40 -18.35 -17.44
CA LEU A 49 -16.49 -17.90 -18.32
C LEU A 49 -16.04 -17.85 -19.79
N GLY A 50 -14.83 -17.35 -20.05
CA GLY A 50 -14.25 -17.33 -21.40
C GLY A 50 -13.99 -18.73 -21.95
N ALA A 51 -13.53 -19.66 -21.11
CA ALA A 51 -13.37 -21.05 -21.47
C ALA A 51 -14.70 -21.71 -21.81
N TYR A 52 -15.74 -21.47 -21.01
CA TYR A 52 -17.09 -21.95 -21.31
C TYR A 52 -17.64 -21.37 -22.63
N ALA A 53 -17.44 -20.08 -22.89
CA ALA A 53 -17.90 -19.43 -24.12
C ALA A 53 -17.17 -19.92 -25.39
N THR A 54 -15.90 -20.29 -25.28
CA THR A 54 -15.07 -20.69 -26.43
C THR A 54 -15.06 -22.19 -26.68
N THR A 55 -15.11 -23.00 -25.62
CA THR A 55 -14.97 -24.47 -25.70
C THR A 55 -16.24 -25.23 -25.30
N GLY A 56 -17.26 -24.55 -24.78
CA GLY A 56 -18.48 -25.17 -24.25
C GLY A 56 -18.27 -25.91 -22.92
N GLN A 57 -17.04 -25.92 -22.39
CA GLN A 57 -16.66 -26.61 -21.16
C GLN A 57 -16.21 -25.59 -20.11
N LEU A 58 -16.68 -25.75 -18.86
CA LEU A 58 -16.27 -24.87 -17.75
C LEU A 58 -14.77 -25.03 -17.44
N ILE A 59 -14.23 -26.24 -17.61
CA ILE A 59 -12.81 -26.52 -17.58
C ILE A 59 -12.45 -27.27 -18.86
N PRO A 60 -11.71 -26.65 -19.79
CA PRO A 60 -11.34 -27.30 -21.03
C PRO A 60 -10.39 -28.46 -20.74
N GLY A 61 -10.77 -29.67 -21.12
CA GLY A 61 -9.92 -30.86 -21.01
C GLY A 61 -10.01 -31.69 -19.71
N LEU A 62 -10.96 -31.40 -18.81
CA LEU A 62 -11.38 -32.35 -17.77
C LEU A 62 -12.69 -33.03 -18.23
N TRP A 63 -12.63 -34.33 -18.48
CA TRP A 63 -13.78 -35.20 -18.71
C TRP A 63 -14.28 -35.77 -17.38
#